data_AF-A0A7S3E4N4-F1
#
_entry.id   AF-A0A7S3E4N4-F1
#
_cell.length_a   1.000
_cell.length_b   1.000
_cell.length_c   1.000
_cell.angle_alpha   90.00
_cell.angle_beta   90.00
_cell.angle_gamma   90.00
#
_symmetry.space_group_name_H-M   'P 1'
#
loop_
_entity.id
_entity.type
_entity.pdbx_description
1 polymer ?
#
loop_
_entity_poly.entity_id
_entity_poly.type
_entity_poly.pdbx_seq_one_letter_code
_entity_poly.pdbx_strand_id
1 'polypeptide(L)'
;DLSKWQTGNVTDMSEMFIGASSFTSDLSEWQTGKVTNMSWMFCSASSFTSDLSKWDTGNVTDMGGMFWGAESFTSDLSRWQTQNVTDMLFMFHGATSLEQRPAWYTTRSLKVQGLYHI
;
A
#
# COMPACT_ATOMS: atom_id res chain seq x y z
N ASP A 1 -9.89 16.43 -8.01
CA ASP A 1 -8.59 16.31 -8.69
C ASP A 1 -7.49 16.51 -7.66
N LEU A 2 -6.61 15.50 -7.50
CA LEU A 2 -5.52 15.48 -6.51
C LEU A 2 -4.12 15.56 -7.17
N SER A 3 -4.05 15.67 -8.49
CA SER A 3 -2.78 15.65 -9.26
C SER A 3 -1.84 16.82 -8.94
N LYS A 4 -2.35 17.93 -8.40
CA LYS A 4 -1.58 19.13 -8.07
C LYS A 4 -1.05 19.17 -6.63
N TRP A 5 -1.35 18.14 -5.84
CA TRP A 5 -0.92 18.12 -4.44
C TRP A 5 0.60 17.91 -4.36
N GLN A 6 1.27 18.73 -3.55
CA GLN A 6 2.70 18.61 -3.30
C GLN A 6 2.95 17.67 -2.12
N THR A 7 3.18 16.39 -2.40
CA THR A 7 3.35 15.37 -1.36
C THR A 7 4.81 15.08 -0.98
N GLY A 8 5.79 15.72 -1.64
CA GLY A 8 7.21 15.39 -1.50
C GLY A 8 7.85 15.63 -0.12
N ASN A 9 7.14 16.25 0.82
CA ASN A 9 7.56 16.42 2.21
C ASN A 9 6.71 15.62 3.20
N VAL A 10 5.71 14.88 2.73
CA VAL A 10 4.84 14.06 3.58
C VAL A 10 5.63 12.84 4.06
N THR A 11 5.62 12.64 5.38
CA THR A 11 6.25 11.47 6.03
C THR A 11 5.21 10.45 6.50
N ASP A 12 3.98 10.87 6.71
CA ASP A 12 2.89 10.01 7.18
C ASP A 12 1.69 10.15 6.22
N MET A 13 1.33 9.03 5.59
CA MET A 13 0.14 8.88 4.75
C MET A 13 -0.84 7.87 5.33
N SER A 14 -0.70 7.50 6.61
CA SER A 14 -1.60 6.55 7.24
C SER A 14 -3.04 7.05 7.24
N GLU A 15 -3.97 6.12 7.07
CA GLU A 15 -5.42 6.32 7.16
C GLU A 15 -6.03 7.40 6.21
N MET A 16 -5.26 7.99 5.28
CA MET A 16 -5.72 9.14 4.47
C MET A 16 -7.05 8.93 3.74
N PHE A 17 -7.31 7.70 3.26
CA PHE A 17 -8.52 7.32 2.54
C PHE A 17 -9.24 6.14 3.19
N ILE A 18 -9.08 5.96 4.51
CA ILE A 18 -9.77 4.91 5.25
C ILE A 18 -11.30 5.06 5.12
N GLY A 19 -11.98 3.97 4.77
CA GLY A 19 -13.44 3.93 4.59
C GLY A 19 -13.96 4.69 3.37
N ALA A 20 -13.10 5.26 2.52
CA ALA A 20 -13.50 6.04 1.35
C ALA A 20 -13.93 5.10 0.20
N SER A 21 -15.03 4.38 0.39
CA SER A 21 -15.48 3.29 -0.50
C SER A 21 -15.71 3.70 -1.96
N SER A 22 -16.03 4.97 -2.23
CA SER A 22 -16.22 5.53 -3.58
C SER A 22 -15.02 6.30 -4.13
N PHE A 23 -13.86 6.27 -3.45
CA PHE A 23 -12.69 7.05 -3.87
C PHE A 23 -11.99 6.43 -5.08
N THR A 24 -11.75 7.22 -6.14
CA THR A 24 -11.16 6.75 -7.41
C THR A 24 -10.22 7.79 -8.05
N SER A 25 -9.38 8.48 -7.27
CA SER A 25 -8.47 9.49 -7.86
C SER A 25 -7.17 8.87 -8.36
N ASP A 26 -6.62 9.44 -9.44
CA ASP A 26 -5.27 9.16 -9.89
C ASP A 26 -4.23 9.74 -8.92
N LEU A 27 -3.38 8.87 -8.38
CA LEU A 27 -2.29 9.18 -7.45
C LEU A 27 -0.91 8.83 -8.03
N SER A 28 -0.82 8.53 -9.33
CA SER A 28 0.41 8.03 -9.97
C SER A 28 1.60 9.00 -9.90
N GLU A 29 1.32 10.30 -9.80
CA GLU A 29 2.34 11.37 -9.72
C GLU A 29 2.64 11.84 -8.29
N TRP A 30 2.07 11.18 -7.27
CA TRP A 30 2.40 11.49 -5.88
C TRP A 30 3.84 11.09 -5.56
N GLN A 31 4.55 12.02 -4.92
CA GLN A 31 5.90 11.78 -4.40
C GLN A 31 5.80 11.13 -3.03
N THR A 32 6.25 9.87 -2.92
CA THR A 32 6.19 9.08 -1.67
C THR A 32 7.55 8.81 -1.05
N GLY A 33 8.64 9.28 -1.65
CA GLY A 33 10.01 8.92 -1.24
C GLY A 33 10.43 9.36 0.17
N LYS A 34 9.64 10.18 0.88
CA LYS A 34 9.87 10.52 2.29
C LYS A 34 8.89 9.85 3.26
N VAL A 35 7.91 9.12 2.72
CA VAL A 35 6.86 8.49 3.53
C VAL A 35 7.45 7.31 4.28
N THR A 36 7.19 7.28 5.58
CA THR A 36 7.58 6.20 6.48
C THR A 36 6.39 5.36 6.91
N ASN A 37 5.17 5.93 6.93
CA ASN A 37 3.95 5.25 7.35
C ASN A 37 2.87 5.32 6.25
N MET A 38 2.40 4.16 5.79
CA MET A 38 1.29 4.01 4.84
C MET A 38 0.19 3.08 5.39
N SER A 39 0.19 2.80 6.70
CA SER A 39 -0.77 1.89 7.30
C SER A 39 -2.21 2.35 7.06
N TRP A 40 -3.07 1.40 6.72
CA TRP A 40 -4.52 1.61 6.52
C TRP A 40 -4.93 2.65 5.47
N MET A 41 -4.00 3.16 4.66
CA MET A 41 -4.22 4.31 3.77
C MET A 41 -5.45 4.15 2.86
N PHE A 42 -5.69 2.95 2.33
CA PHE A 42 -6.82 2.62 1.44
C PHE A 42 -7.72 1.53 2.04
N CYS A 43 -7.72 1.36 3.36
CA CYS A 43 -8.56 0.37 4.02
C CYS A 43 -10.04 0.66 3.75
N SER A 44 -10.78 -0.35 3.30
CA SER A 44 -12.19 -0.27 2.89
C SER A 44 -12.50 0.73 1.78
N ALA A 45 -11.48 1.17 1.02
CA ALA A 45 -11.66 1.94 -0.21
C ALA A 45 -12.02 1.00 -1.38
N SER A 46 -13.20 0.38 -1.32
CA SER A 46 -13.56 -0.75 -2.18
C SER A 46 -13.54 -0.45 -3.69
N SER A 47 -13.82 0.79 -4.11
CA SER A 47 -13.76 1.22 -5.51
C SER A 47 -12.37 1.72 -5.96
N PHE A 48 -11.39 1.79 -5.05
CA PHE A 48 -10.12 2.43 -5.34
C PHE A 48 -9.33 1.69 -6.41
N THR A 49 -8.97 2.46 -7.45
CA THR A 49 -8.10 2.05 -8.54
C THR A 49 -7.16 3.22 -8.83
N SER A 50 -5.85 2.96 -8.88
CA SER A 50 -4.83 3.90 -9.34
C SER A 50 -3.57 3.10 -9.68
N ASP A 51 -2.81 3.56 -10.65
CA ASP A 51 -1.46 3.04 -10.88
C ASP A 51 -0.53 3.59 -9.79
N LEU A 52 -0.02 2.68 -8.96
CA LEU A 52 0.93 2.97 -7.88
C LEU A 52 2.33 2.38 -8.16
N SER A 53 2.57 1.90 -9.38
CA SER A 53 3.81 1.21 -9.76
C SER A 53 5.06 2.10 -9.65
N LYS A 54 4.88 3.43 -9.71
CA LYS A 54 5.95 4.43 -9.62
C LYS A 54 6.24 4.91 -8.19
N TRP A 55 5.44 4.51 -7.20
CA TRP A 55 5.65 4.97 -5.82
C TRP A 55 6.98 4.45 -5.27
N ASP A 56 7.75 5.37 -4.69
CA ASP A 56 8.94 5.03 -3.93
C ASP A 56 8.54 4.64 -2.50
N THR A 57 8.70 3.37 -2.18
CA THR A 57 8.36 2.78 -0.87
C THR A 57 9.60 2.44 -0.04
N GLY A 58 10.80 2.82 -0.50
CA GLY A 58 12.06 2.41 0.11
C GLY A 58 12.26 2.87 1.56
N ASN A 59 11.58 3.94 1.97
CA ASN A 59 11.63 4.46 3.35
C ASN A 59 10.45 4.02 4.22
N VAL A 60 9.48 3.29 3.67
CA VAL A 60 8.28 2.88 4.41
C VAL A 60 8.64 1.78 5.41
N THR A 61 8.18 1.96 6.64
CA THR A 61 8.33 1.00 7.74
C THR A 61 7.02 0.28 8.08
N ASP A 62 5.88 0.89 7.76
CA ASP A 62 4.55 0.33 8.07
C ASP A 62 3.60 0.38 6.86
N MET A 63 3.09 -0.78 6.47
CA MET A 63 2.09 -1.00 5.41
C MET A 63 0.90 -1.84 5.92
N GLY A 64 0.73 -1.99 7.23
CA GLY A 64 -0.34 -2.77 7.85
C GLY A 64 -1.71 -2.34 7.34
N GLY A 65 -2.51 -3.31 6.88
CA GLY A 65 -3.89 -3.08 6.43
C GLY A 65 -4.07 -2.09 5.26
N MET A 66 -2.99 -1.67 4.57
CA MET A 66 -3.02 -0.57 3.58
C MET A 66 -4.12 -0.73 2.52
N PHE A 67 -4.36 -1.95 2.03
CA PHE A 67 -5.39 -2.29 1.05
C PHE A 67 -6.41 -3.29 1.60
N TRP A 68 -6.62 -3.36 2.92
CA TRP A 68 -7.65 -4.24 3.48
C TRP A 68 -9.00 -3.84 2.90
N GLY A 69 -9.66 -4.73 2.15
CA GLY A 69 -11.00 -4.50 1.62
C GLY A 69 -11.03 -3.49 0.47
N ALA A 70 -9.88 -3.17 -0.13
CA ALA A 70 -9.80 -2.44 -1.39
C ALA A 70 -10.10 -3.42 -2.54
N GLU A 71 -11.36 -3.84 -2.64
CA GLU A 71 -11.81 -4.94 -3.50
C GLU A 71 -11.39 -4.76 -4.96
N SER A 72 -11.53 -3.54 -5.52
CA SER A 72 -11.26 -3.25 -6.93
C SER A 72 -9.78 -2.98 -7.27
N PHE A 73 -8.87 -3.01 -6.29
CA PHE A 73 -7.48 -2.59 -6.48
C PHE A 73 -6.65 -3.60 -7.30
N THR A 74 -5.93 -3.11 -8.32
CA THR A 74 -5.24 -3.96 -9.34
C THR A 74 -3.82 -3.53 -9.74
N SER A 75 -3.17 -2.59 -9.03
CA SER A 75 -1.87 -2.05 -9.46
C SER A 75 -0.74 -3.09 -9.45
N ASP A 76 0.20 -2.99 -10.40
CA ASP A 76 1.47 -3.71 -10.34
C ASP A 76 2.36 -3.12 -9.23
N LEU A 77 2.69 -3.95 -8.24
CA LEU A 77 3.50 -3.59 -7.07
C LEU A 77 4.87 -4.29 -7.06
N SER A 78 5.27 -4.92 -8.17
CA SER A 78 6.49 -5.72 -8.27
C SER A 78 7.77 -4.93 -7.99
N ARG A 79 7.75 -3.61 -8.25
CA ARG A 79 8.89 -2.70 -8.08
C ARG A 79 8.99 -2.07 -6.69
N TRP A 80 8.02 -2.29 -5.82
CA TRP A 80 8.03 -1.72 -4.48
C TRP A 80 9.18 -2.28 -3.63
N GLN A 81 9.82 -1.39 -2.89
CA GLN A 81 10.95 -1.68 -2.03
C GLN A 81 10.46 -1.82 -0.60
N THR A 82 10.46 -3.04 -0.06
CA THR A 82 9.88 -3.33 1.26
C THR A 82 10.90 -3.84 2.27
N GLN A 83 12.19 -3.57 2.04
CA GLN A 83 13.27 -4.04 2.91
C GLN A 83 13.20 -3.47 4.33
N ASN A 84 12.65 -2.26 4.48
CA ASN A 84 12.53 -1.54 5.75
C ASN A 84 11.17 -1.74 6.43
N VAL A 85 10.22 -2.39 5.75
CA VAL A 85 8.88 -2.61 6.29
C VAL A 85 8.92 -3.66 7.39
N THR A 86 8.41 -3.29 8.56
CA THR A 86 8.31 -4.13 9.76
C THR A 86 6.89 -4.60 10.04
N ASP A 87 5.87 -3.98 9.43
CA ASP A 87 4.47 -4.42 9.52
C ASP A 87 3.79 -4.43 8.14
N MET A 88 3.18 -5.57 7.80
CA MET A 88 2.35 -5.79 6.61
C MET A 88 1.10 -6.61 6.94
N LEU A 89 0.73 -6.71 8.22
CA LEU A 89 -0.41 -7.51 8.68
C LEU A 89 -1.67 -7.10 7.92
N PHE A 90 -2.37 -8.08 7.37
CA PHE A 90 -3.63 -7.89 6.62
C PHE A 90 -3.56 -6.90 5.45
N MET A 91 -2.37 -6.49 4.98
CA MET A 91 -2.18 -5.46 3.94
C MET A 91 -3.11 -5.65 2.73
N PHE A 92 -3.37 -6.90 2.39
CA PHE A 92 -4.10 -7.33 1.20
C PHE A 92 -5.36 -8.15 1.50
N HIS A 93 -5.77 -8.23 2.77
CA HIS A 93 -6.94 -9.01 3.16
C HIS A 93 -8.21 -8.43 2.51
N GLY A 94 -8.97 -9.24 1.76
CA GLY A 94 -10.16 -8.76 1.05
C GLY A 94 -9.90 -7.89 -0.19
N ALA A 95 -8.65 -7.66 -0.61
CA ALA A 95 -8.35 -7.05 -1.91
C ALA A 95 -8.47 -8.11 -3.02
N THR A 96 -9.70 -8.40 -3.44
CA THR A 96 -10.07 -9.56 -4.27
C THR A 96 -9.68 -9.44 -5.74
N SER A 97 -9.64 -8.22 -6.31
CA SER A 97 -9.22 -8.00 -7.70
C SER A 97 -7.71 -8.04 -7.92
N LEU A 98 -6.88 -8.03 -6.87
CA LEU A 98 -5.43 -8.13 -7.04
C LEU A 98 -5.06 -9.58 -7.40
N GLU A 99 -5.02 -9.88 -8.70
CA GLU A 99 -4.87 -11.23 -9.25
C GLU A 99 -3.59 -11.94 -8.79
N GLN A 100 -2.51 -11.20 -8.58
CA GLN A 100 -1.24 -11.75 -8.09
C GLN A 100 -0.63 -10.84 -7.02
N ARG A 101 -0.27 -11.46 -5.88
CA ARG A 101 0.52 -10.76 -4.86
C ARG A 101 1.96 -10.61 -5.36
N PRO A 102 2.59 -9.46 -5.11
CA PRO A 102 3.98 -9.27 -5.50
C PRO A 102 4.90 -10.21 -4.72
N ALA A 103 5.99 -10.66 -5.35
CA ALA A 103 6.88 -11.68 -4.80
C ALA A 103 7.43 -11.33 -3.40
N TRP A 104 7.67 -10.04 -3.12
CA TRP A 104 8.15 -9.58 -1.81
C TRP A 104 7.14 -9.85 -0.68
N TYR A 105 5.84 -9.91 -0.95
CA TYR A 105 4.81 -10.13 0.07
C TYR A 105 4.81 -11.57 0.58
N THR A 106 4.93 -12.55 -0.32
CA THR A 106 4.95 -13.97 0.03
C THR A 106 6.20 -14.34 0.85
N THR A 107 7.36 -13.76 0.53
CA THR A 107 8.62 -14.07 1.23
C THR A 107 8.79 -13.33 2.56
N ARG A 108 8.26 -12.09 2.69
CA ARG A 108 8.39 -11.30 3.93
C ARG A 108 7.25 -11.46 4.92
N SER A 109 5.99 -11.65 4.48
CA SER A 109 4.88 -11.88 5.42
C SER A 109 5.18 -13.07 6.35
N LEU A 110 5.78 -14.14 5.83
CA LEU A 110 6.20 -15.31 6.62
C LEU A 110 7.36 -15.01 7.61
N LYS A 111 8.29 -14.12 7.25
CA LYS A 111 9.42 -13.73 8.12
C LYS A 111 9.02 -12.72 9.20
N VAL A 112 8.21 -11.73 8.83
CA VAL A 112 7.72 -10.68 9.73
C VAL A 112 6.73 -11.26 10.76
N GLN A 113 5.95 -12.28 10.38
CA GLN A 113 4.98 -12.92 11.27
C GLN A 113 5.56 -14.05 12.14
N GLY A 114 6.87 -14.27 12.12
CA GLY A 114 7.51 -15.30 12.96
C GLY A 114 7.11 -16.75 12.62
N LEU A 115 6.57 -17.01 11.42
CA LEU A 115 6.10 -18.34 10.98
C LEU A 115 7.22 -19.24 10.41
N TYR A 116 8.49 -18.85 10.54
CA TYR A 116 9.63 -19.72 10.24
C TYR A 116 9.89 -20.68 11.41
N HIS A 117 9.21 -21.83 11.40
CA HIS A 117 9.60 -23.04 12.13
C HIS A 117 9.60 -24.25 11.19
N ILE A 118 10.51 -24.27 10.19
CA ILE A 118 11.13 -25.50 9.64
C ILE A 118 12.37 -25.13 8.84
#